data_AF-A0A7R9SBZ9-F1
#
_entry.id   AF-A0A7R9SBZ9-F1
#
_cell.length_a   1.000
_cell.length_b   1.000
_cell.length_c   1.000
_cell.angle_alpha   90.00
_cell.angle_beta   90.00
_cell.angle_gamma   90.00
#
_symmetry.space_group_name_H-M   'P 1'
#
loop_
_entity.id
_entity.type
_entity.pdbx_description
1 polymer ?
#
loop_
_entity_poly.entity_id
_entity_poly.type
_entity_poly.pdbx_seq_one_letter_code
_entity_poly.pdbx_strand_id
1 'polypeptide(L)'
;HEAKTYFLVNPEPGNVAKFNLHNVQGFLPDSYIDNWLSKYGEVLANYKLDNTGLHTGVRRVVIRLKDGVPVTRIPDFMKYDCFSSYITCGDRSPLCLKCRVRGH
;
A
#
# COMPACT_ATOMS: atom_id res chain seq x y z
N HIS A 1 -4.55 21.13 -30.29
CA HIS A 1 -3.57 21.10 -29.19
C HIS A 1 -4.13 20.25 -28.08
N GLU A 2 -3.60 19.04 -27.85
CA GLU A 2 -4.01 18.20 -26.73
C GLU A 2 -3.20 18.56 -25.49
N ALA A 3 -3.87 18.88 -24.38
CA ALA A 3 -3.22 19.07 -23.10
C ALA A 3 -2.88 17.70 -22.49
N LYS A 4 -1.59 17.34 -22.51
CA LYS A 4 -1.10 16.14 -21.81
C LYS A 4 -0.89 16.47 -20.33
N THR A 5 -1.74 15.92 -19.47
CA THR A 5 -1.58 16.03 -18.01
C THR A 5 -0.45 15.13 -17.53
N TYR A 6 0.68 15.71 -17.16
CA TYR A 6 1.79 14.99 -16.55
C TYR A 6 1.63 14.96 -15.02
N PHE A 7 1.54 13.77 -14.45
CA PHE A 7 1.60 13.59 -13.00
C PHE A 7 3.07 13.71 -12.54
N LEU A 8 3.43 14.89 -12.01
CA LEU A 8 4.69 15.09 -11.32
C LEU A 8 4.68 14.30 -10.00
N VAL A 9 5.22 13.08 -10.02
CA VAL A 9 5.61 12.38 -8.80
C VAL A 9 6.89 13.03 -8.31
N ASN A 10 6.76 13.95 -7.34
CA ASN A 10 7.91 14.37 -6.55
C ASN A 10 8.47 13.13 -5.84
N PRO A 11 9.73 12.72 -6.10
CA PRO A 11 10.37 11.72 -5.26
C PRO A 11 10.57 12.34 -3.88
N GLU A 12 9.84 11.84 -2.88
CA GLU A 12 10.11 12.18 -1.49
C GLU A 12 11.53 11.72 -1.12
N PRO A 13 12.16 12.33 -0.09
CA PRO A 13 13.51 11.96 0.32
C PRO A 13 13.64 10.45 0.49
N GLY A 14 14.75 9.90 -0.05
CA GLY A 14 14.94 8.47 -0.26
C GLY A 14 14.53 7.64 0.96
N ASN A 15 13.83 6.54 0.67
CA ASN A 15 13.22 5.57 1.60
C ASN A 15 11.77 5.87 2.06
N VAL A 16 11.12 7.00 1.72
CA VAL A 16 9.67 7.12 1.95
C VAL A 16 8.86 6.49 0.81
N ALA A 17 7.93 5.60 1.14
CA ALA A 17 7.04 4.93 0.18
C ALA A 17 5.56 5.12 0.56
N LYS A 18 4.70 5.23 -0.46
CA LYS A 18 3.24 5.39 -0.31
C LYS A 18 2.49 4.28 -1.03
N PHE A 19 1.52 3.69 -0.35
CA PHE A 19 0.65 2.69 -0.95
C PHE A 19 -0.75 2.71 -0.36
N ASN A 20 -1.71 2.20 -1.12
CA ASN A 20 -3.06 1.94 -0.63
C ASN A 20 -3.21 0.43 -0.34
N LEU A 21 -3.79 0.11 0.81
CA LEU A 21 -4.27 -1.21 1.18
C LEU A 21 -5.75 -1.29 0.86
N HIS A 22 -6.14 -2.16 -0.07
CA HIS A 22 -7.52 -2.42 -0.44
C HIS A 22 -8.06 -3.65 0.26
N ASN A 23 -9.39 -3.75 0.41
CA ASN A 23 -10.04 -4.85 1.12
C ASN A 23 -9.56 -4.99 2.57
N VAL A 24 -9.39 -3.85 3.27
CA VAL A 24 -9.07 -3.83 4.71
C VAL A 24 -10.38 -3.94 5.48
N GLN A 25 -10.50 -4.96 6.34
CA GLN A 25 -11.70 -5.17 7.15
C GLN A 25 -11.94 -3.97 8.09
N GLY A 26 -13.18 -3.51 8.22
CA GLY A 26 -13.52 -2.32 9.00
C GLY A 26 -13.21 -2.45 10.50
N PHE A 27 -13.18 -3.68 11.02
CA PHE A 27 -12.79 -4.01 12.39
C PHE A 27 -11.27 -4.10 12.60
N LEU A 28 -10.45 -4.09 11.52
CA LEU A 28 -9.01 -4.27 11.64
C LEU A 28 -8.38 -3.00 12.23
N PRO A 29 -7.72 -3.08 13.41
CA PRO A 29 -7.17 -1.91 14.08
C PRO A 29 -5.93 -1.41 13.36
N ASP A 30 -5.72 -0.10 13.43
CA ASP A 30 -4.62 0.59 12.75
C ASP A 30 -3.26 0.03 13.22
N SER A 31 -3.14 -0.24 14.51
CA SER A 31 -1.97 -0.89 15.13
C SER A 31 -1.63 -2.28 14.57
N TYR A 32 -2.60 -3.04 14.02
CA TYR A 32 -2.29 -4.30 13.35
C TYR A 32 -1.53 -4.05 12.04
N ILE A 33 -2.00 -3.08 11.25
CA ILE A 33 -1.38 -2.68 9.98
C ILE A 33 0.03 -2.14 10.26
N ASP A 34 0.15 -1.29 11.28
CA ASP A 34 1.41 -0.64 11.65
C ASP A 34 2.43 -1.68 12.15
N ASN A 35 2.01 -2.60 13.03
CA ASN A 35 2.84 -3.72 13.48
C ASN A 35 3.23 -4.65 12.32
N TRP A 36 2.33 -4.95 11.38
CA TRP A 36 2.65 -5.76 10.21
C TRP A 36 3.66 -5.07 9.28
N LEU A 37 3.69 -3.73 9.24
CA LEU A 37 4.63 -2.96 8.43
C LEU A 37 5.97 -2.67 9.13
N SER A 38 6.01 -2.69 10.47
CA SER A 38 7.20 -2.41 11.30
C SER A 38 8.46 -3.19 10.93
N LYS A 39 8.31 -4.39 10.34
CA LYS A 39 9.41 -5.20 9.80
C LYS A 39 10.12 -4.52 8.62
N TYR A 40 9.41 -3.76 7.78
CA TYR A 40 9.94 -3.09 6.59
C TYR A 40 10.36 -1.64 6.84
N GLY A 41 9.77 -0.96 7.82
CA GLY A 41 9.94 0.48 8.01
C GLY A 41 9.15 1.03 9.19
N GLU A 42 9.31 2.32 9.44
CA GLU A 42 8.53 3.12 10.37
C GLU A 42 7.27 3.64 9.64
N VAL A 43 6.07 3.36 10.16
CA VAL A 43 4.83 3.91 9.59
C VAL A 43 4.67 5.35 10.05
N LEU A 44 4.74 6.28 9.09
CA LEU A 44 4.60 7.71 9.33
C LEU A 44 3.13 8.14 9.38
N ALA A 45 2.25 7.46 8.64
CA ALA A 45 0.81 7.69 8.68
C ALA A 45 0.01 6.50 8.13
N ASN A 46 -1.19 6.29 8.67
CA ASN A 46 -2.16 5.27 8.27
C ASN A 46 -3.56 5.89 8.22
N TYR A 47 -4.00 6.31 7.03
CA TYR A 47 -5.26 7.03 6.83
C TYR A 47 -6.37 6.09 6.35
N LYS A 48 -7.58 6.22 6.89
CA LYS A 48 -8.81 5.70 6.27
C LYS A 48 -9.15 6.61 5.09
N LEU A 49 -9.14 6.08 3.86
CA LEU A 49 -9.49 6.85 2.66
C LEU A 49 -10.98 6.78 2.35
N ASP A 50 -11.57 5.59 2.47
CA ASP A 50 -12.95 5.36 2.06
C ASP A 50 -13.61 4.24 2.87
N ASN A 51 -14.90 4.43 3.15
CA ASN A 51 -15.77 3.56 3.93
C ASN A 51 -17.10 3.47 3.15
N THR A 52 -17.11 2.68 2.07
CA THR A 52 -18.18 2.63 1.06
C THR A 52 -19.46 1.92 1.53
N GLY A 53 -19.75 1.93 2.83
CA GLY A 53 -20.84 1.17 3.47
C GLY A 53 -20.63 -0.35 3.53
N LEU A 54 -19.59 -0.87 2.88
CA LEU A 54 -19.16 -2.26 2.96
C LEU A 54 -18.37 -2.51 4.25
N HIS A 55 -18.33 -3.77 4.71
CA HIS A 55 -17.47 -4.20 5.82
C HIS A 55 -15.96 -4.08 5.52
N THR A 56 -15.58 -3.65 4.31
CA THR A 56 -14.19 -3.48 3.87
C THR A 56 -13.98 -2.09 3.27
N GLY A 57 -12.79 -1.53 3.47
CA GLY A 57 -12.44 -0.19 3.01
C GLY A 57 -11.01 -0.11 2.47
N VAL A 58 -10.58 1.11 2.18
CA VAL A 58 -9.24 1.42 1.68
C VAL A 58 -8.46 2.22 2.72
N ARG A 59 -7.23 1.79 3.01
CA ARG A 59 -6.27 2.58 3.81
C ARG A 59 -5.17 3.14 2.93
N ARG A 60 -4.69 4.35 3.20
CA ARG A 60 -3.43 4.86 2.64
C ARG A 60 -2.37 4.85 3.72
N VAL A 61 -1.27 4.17 3.45
CA VAL A 61 -0.14 4.12 4.38
C VAL A 61 1.07 4.83 3.77
N VAL A 62 1.73 5.63 4.60
CA VAL A 62 3.01 6.26 4.34
C VAL A 62 4.03 5.60 5.25
N ILE A 63 5.09 5.01 4.69
CA ILE A 63 6.14 4.31 5.45
C ILE A 63 7.51 4.88 5.10
N ARG A 64 8.35 5.09 6.10
CA ARG A 64 9.81 5.27 5.94
C ARG A 64 10.45 3.89 6.01
N LEU A 65 10.87 3.36 4.87
CA LEU A 65 11.56 2.08 4.75
C LEU A 65 12.88 2.10 5.53
N LYS A 66 13.28 0.94 6.05
CA LYS A 66 14.62 0.73 6.62
C LYS A 66 15.67 0.77 5.52
N ASP A 67 16.89 1.18 5.86
CA ASP A 67 18.01 1.18 4.93
C ASP A 67 18.22 -0.22 4.32
N GLY A 68 18.41 -0.26 3.00
CA GLY A 68 18.54 -1.51 2.24
C GLY A 68 17.25 -2.31 2.06
N VAL A 69 16.11 -1.88 2.61
CA VAL A 69 14.78 -2.46 2.33
C VAL A 69 14.11 -1.65 1.22
N PRO A 70 14.16 -2.07 -0.05
CA PRO A 70 13.45 -1.37 -1.10
C PRO A 70 11.94 -1.58 -0.98
N VAL A 71 11.20 -0.84 -1.80
CA VAL A 71 9.88 -1.28 -2.25
C VAL A 71 10.01 -2.61 -3.02
N THR A 72 8.90 -3.26 -3.39
CA THR A 72 8.79 -4.70 -3.74
C THR A 72 9.02 -5.70 -2.59
N ARG A 73 9.89 -5.43 -1.61
CA ARG A 73 10.08 -6.33 -0.44
C ARG A 73 8.87 -6.40 0.49
N ILE A 74 8.06 -5.34 0.59
CA ILE A 74 6.72 -5.43 1.22
C ILE A 74 5.86 -6.33 0.31
N PRO A 75 5.24 -7.42 0.81
CA PRO A 75 4.38 -8.30 0.02
C PRO A 75 3.23 -7.56 -0.67
N ASP A 76 2.70 -8.13 -1.76
CA ASP A 76 1.51 -7.56 -2.42
C ASP A 76 0.19 -7.85 -1.68
N PHE A 77 0.25 -8.69 -0.63
CA PHE A 77 -0.89 -9.04 0.20
C PHE A 77 -0.52 -8.98 1.68
N MET A 78 -1.36 -8.31 2.47
CA MET A 78 -1.39 -8.46 3.93
C MET A 78 -2.48 -9.48 4.27
N LYS A 79 -2.11 -10.58 4.94
CA LYS A 79 -3.06 -11.59 5.42
C LYS A 79 -3.46 -11.31 6.85
N TYR A 80 -4.73 -11.51 7.18
CA TYR A 80 -5.25 -11.53 8.55
C TYR A 80 -6.30 -12.63 8.63
N ASP A 81 -6.00 -13.71 9.35
CA ASP A 81 -6.86 -14.90 9.43
C ASP A 81 -7.31 -15.40 8.04
N CYS A 82 -8.61 -15.52 7.78
CA CYS A 82 -9.19 -15.92 6.49
C CYS A 82 -9.28 -14.77 5.45
N PHE A 83 -8.85 -13.55 5.79
CA PHE A 83 -8.92 -12.37 4.93
C PHE A 83 -7.57 -12.00 4.31
N SER A 84 -7.61 -11.32 3.17
CA SER A 84 -6.43 -10.74 2.52
C SER A 84 -6.73 -9.33 2.02
N SER A 85 -5.87 -8.39 2.39
CA SER A 85 -5.85 -7.03 1.87
C SER A 85 -4.74 -6.88 0.83
N TYR A 86 -5.00 -6.12 -0.23
CA TYR A 86 -4.15 -6.02 -1.43
C TYR A 86 -3.36 -4.70 -1.41
N ILE A 87 -2.07 -4.74 -1.72
CA ILE A 87 -1.20 -3.56 -1.70
C ILE A 87 -1.02 -3.01 -3.12
N THR A 88 -1.47 -1.78 -3.36
CA THR A 88 -1.18 -1.02 -4.59
C THR A 88 -0.24 0.13 -4.29
N CYS A 89 0.91 0.17 -4.94
CA CYS A 89 1.96 1.18 -4.78
C CYS A 89 2.31 1.74 -6.17
N GLY A 90 2.49 3.05 -6.30
CA GLY A 90 2.85 3.68 -7.58
C GLY A 90 4.23 3.25 -8.09
N ASP A 91 5.14 2.97 -7.16
CA ASP A 91 6.54 2.61 -7.42
C ASP A 91 6.73 1.12 -7.78
N ARG A 92 5.67 0.48 -8.29
CA ARG A 92 5.65 -0.96 -8.63
C ARG A 92 4.81 -1.23 -9.86
N SER A 93 5.30 -2.12 -10.72
CA SER A 93 4.48 -2.71 -11.79
C SER A 93 3.23 -3.39 -11.21
N PRO A 94 2.04 -3.20 -11.81
CA PRO A 94 0.78 -3.78 -11.33
C PRO A 94 0.85 -5.30 -11.19
N LEU A 95 0.17 -5.85 -10.17
CA LEU A 95 0.01 -7.29 -9.99
C LEU A 95 -1.27 -7.78 -10.68
N CYS A 96 -1.12 -8.69 -11.64
CA CYS A 96 -2.21 -9.45 -12.23
C CYS A 96 -2.85 -10.37 -11.18
N LEU A 97 -4.05 -10.07 -10.69
CA LEU A 97 -4.70 -10.89 -9.65
C LEU A 97 -5.06 -12.31 -10.13
N LYS A 98 -5.33 -12.48 -11.43
CA LYS A 98 -5.62 -13.80 -12.06
C LYS A 98 -4.39 -14.71 -12.11
N CYS A 99 -3.24 -14.17 -12.49
CA CYS A 99 -2.04 -14.92 -12.82
C CYS A 99 -0.90 -14.76 -11.80
N ARG A 100 -1.01 -13.82 -10.87
CA ARG A 100 -0.03 -13.46 -9.82
C ARG A 100 1.34 -13.02 -10.35
N VAL A 101 1.39 -12.53 -11.59
CA VAL A 101 2.58 -11.96 -12.25
C VAL A 101 2.52 -10.43 -12.23
N ARG A 102 3.68 -9.76 -12.18
CA ARG A 102 3.80 -8.30 -12.25
C ARG A 102 4.07 -7.83 -13.69
N GLY A 103 3.48 -6.70 -14.09
CA GLY A 103 3.88 -5.99 -15.31
C GLY A 103 3.53 -6.68 -16.63
N HIS A 104 2.37 -7.34 -16.66
CA HIS A 104 1.72 -7.87 -17.88
C HIS A 104 0.68 -6.88 -18.39
#